data_AF-A0A356X0E9-F1
#
_entry.id   AF-A0A356X0E9-F1
#
_cell.length_a   1.000
_cell.length_b   1.000
_cell.length_c   1.000
_cell.angle_alpha   90.00
_cell.angle_beta   90.00
_cell.angle_gamma   90.00
#
_symmetry.space_group_name_H-M   'P 1'
#
loop_
_entity.id
_entity.type
_entity.pdbx_description
1 polymer ?
#
loop_
_entity_poly.entity_id
_entity_poly.type
_entity_poly.pdbx_seq_one_letter_code
_entity_poly.pdbx_strand_id
1 'polypeptide(L)'
;MWLVNVGDLKPMEFPISFFLDHAWDPEEMTIDKMESYPAEWASYQFGEEYGEQVGNMLSEYTKYNARRKHELLSPETYSLFNFNEAERVVKDYNDLAKRADALYEKLPQEYKDAFYQLVLFPVEASANLNELYVTTAKNRWYAEQGRAKTNEMAKAVQYLFDKDSLLTVEYHTDLADGKWNHFMSQTHIGYTYWQQPPYNKIPDTETIELPENGEMGVSVQGSSAWWPESSTQPKLPAFDNLNQQDYYLEVFNRGAENFSYTAESNSAWLKVKGMTGEVDDQERLWVYVDWEQVPEGTHTGTITIESEDGEKVDVQAQATHHGDPQNISGFVEANGFVSIEPANYHRTVGAENAEWVEVPRLGRTGSSMTPHPVTASPKDPGSENSPRLEYDLHLFTE
;
A
#
# COMPACT_ATOMS: atom_id res chain seq x y z
N MET A 1 3.97 4.81 37.99
CA MET A 1 5.22 5.21 37.35
C MET A 1 5.16 4.78 35.90
N TRP A 2 5.19 5.72 34.97
CA TRP A 2 5.27 5.45 33.54
C TRP A 2 6.71 5.62 33.09
N LEU A 3 7.23 4.67 32.32
CA LEU A 3 8.58 4.67 31.80
C LEU A 3 8.56 4.07 30.39
N VAL A 4 9.21 4.72 29.43
CA VAL A 4 9.33 4.27 28.05
C VAL A 4 10.81 4.16 27.67
N ASN A 5 11.17 3.06 27.01
CA ASN A 5 12.49 2.91 26.40
C ASN A 5 12.45 3.59 25.02
N VAL A 6 13.38 4.53 24.80
CA VAL A 6 13.43 5.38 23.60
C VAL A 6 14.62 5.07 22.70
N GLY A 7 15.36 3.98 22.98
CA GLY A 7 16.62 3.68 22.30
C GLY A 7 17.60 4.86 22.42
N ASP A 8 18.09 5.33 21.29
CA ASP A 8 19.04 6.44 21.17
C ASP A 8 18.41 7.84 21.36
N LEU A 9 17.16 7.93 21.85
CA LEU A 9 16.35 9.14 21.98
C LEU A 9 15.88 9.71 20.62
N LYS A 10 16.79 9.97 19.69
CA LYS A 10 16.42 10.26 18.29
C LYS A 10 16.22 8.95 17.53
N PRO A 11 15.31 8.85 16.55
CA PRO A 11 14.38 9.87 16.05
C PRO A 11 12.97 9.73 16.66
N MET A 12 12.87 9.66 17.99
CA MET A 12 11.61 9.40 18.72
C MET A 12 11.02 10.67 19.36
N GLU A 13 11.38 11.86 18.90
CA GLU A 13 11.02 13.15 19.52
C GLU A 13 9.50 13.34 19.66
N PHE A 14 8.75 13.06 18.59
CA PHE A 14 7.29 13.16 18.58
C PHE A 14 6.62 12.19 19.58
N PRO A 15 6.84 10.85 19.52
CA PRO A 15 6.22 9.93 20.47
C PRO A 15 6.72 10.10 21.92
N ILE A 16 7.95 10.57 22.13
CA ILE A 16 8.43 10.93 23.48
C ILE A 16 7.61 12.10 24.04
N SER A 17 7.41 13.14 23.24
CA SER A 17 6.62 14.32 23.65
C SER A 17 5.20 13.89 24.02
N PHE A 18 4.56 13.12 23.14
CA PHE A 18 3.21 12.60 23.39
C PHE A 18 3.15 11.77 24.68
N PHE A 19 4.11 10.85 24.89
CA PHE A 19 4.13 10.01 26.08
C PHE A 19 4.26 10.83 27.37
N LEU A 20 5.11 11.87 27.38
CA LEU A 20 5.34 12.71 28.55
C LEU A 20 4.16 13.64 28.82
N ASP A 21 3.57 14.24 27.79
CA ASP A 21 2.38 15.10 27.92
C ASP A 21 1.19 14.28 28.41
N HIS A 22 1.01 13.07 27.89
CA HIS A 22 -0.03 12.16 28.37
C HIS A 22 0.22 11.70 29.82
N ALA A 23 1.48 11.48 30.21
CA ALA A 23 1.83 11.12 31.59
C ALA A 23 1.61 12.28 32.58
N TRP A 24 1.75 13.52 32.11
CA TRP A 24 1.55 14.72 32.92
C TRP A 24 0.06 14.94 33.25
N ASP A 25 -0.81 14.84 32.24
CA ASP A 25 -2.25 14.97 32.40
C ASP A 25 -3.02 13.95 31.53
N PRO A 26 -3.25 12.72 32.04
CA PRO A 26 -3.97 11.70 31.30
C PRO A 26 -5.44 12.03 31.05
N GLU A 27 -6.07 12.86 31.87
CA GLU A 27 -7.50 13.21 31.76
C GLU A 27 -7.74 14.21 30.63
N GLU A 28 -6.79 15.12 30.38
CA GLU A 28 -6.84 16.06 29.25
C GLU A 28 -6.59 15.40 27.88
N MET A 29 -5.95 14.22 27.86
CA MET A 29 -5.67 13.48 26.63
C MET A 29 -6.88 12.65 26.17
N THR A 30 -7.97 13.35 25.84
CA THR A 30 -9.18 12.77 25.24
C THR A 30 -8.91 12.25 23.81
N ILE A 31 -9.89 11.56 23.21
CA ILE A 31 -9.78 11.10 21.81
C ILE A 31 -9.56 12.30 20.87
N ASP A 32 -10.35 13.36 21.02
CA ASP A 32 -10.20 14.59 20.23
C ASP A 32 -8.80 15.22 20.43
N LYS A 33 -8.28 15.18 21.66
CA LYS A 33 -6.95 15.70 21.95
C LYS A 33 -5.84 14.86 21.31
N MET A 34 -5.96 13.53 21.33
CA MET A 34 -5.03 12.64 20.64
C MET A 34 -5.07 12.86 19.12
N GLU A 35 -6.24 13.13 18.56
CA GLU A 35 -6.39 13.44 17.13
C GLU A 35 -5.76 14.78 16.74
N SER A 36 -5.90 15.82 17.57
CA SER A 36 -5.32 17.15 17.31
C SER A 36 -3.82 17.25 17.64
N TYR A 37 -3.31 16.39 18.55
CA TYR A 37 -1.94 16.46 19.06
C TYR A 37 -0.84 16.56 18.00
N PRO A 38 -0.85 15.78 16.89
CA PRO A 38 0.18 15.90 15.85
C PRO A 38 0.27 17.30 15.25
N ALA A 39 -0.86 17.95 14.98
CA ALA A 39 -0.91 19.29 14.41
C ALA A 39 -0.45 20.34 15.42
N GLU A 40 -0.90 20.23 16.67
CA GLU A 40 -0.49 21.13 17.74
C GLU A 40 1.02 21.04 18.00
N TRP A 41 1.56 19.83 18.15
CA TRP A 41 2.99 19.60 18.36
C TRP A 41 3.80 20.20 17.21
N ALA A 42 3.34 20.02 15.97
CA ALA A 42 3.98 20.58 14.79
C ALA A 42 3.89 22.11 14.72
N SER A 43 2.76 22.71 15.12
CA SER A 43 2.61 24.17 15.25
C SER A 43 3.63 24.76 16.22
N TYR A 44 3.97 24.05 17.31
CA TYR A 44 5.03 24.50 18.23
C TYR A 44 6.43 24.49 17.60
N GLN A 45 6.71 23.58 16.66
CA GLN A 45 8.04 23.47 16.03
C GLN A 45 8.18 24.39 14.81
N PHE A 46 7.12 24.50 14.01
CA PHE A 46 7.15 25.10 12.66
C PHE A 46 6.22 26.31 12.52
N GLY A 47 5.45 26.65 13.55
CA GLY A 47 4.45 27.72 13.49
C GLY A 47 3.09 27.25 12.94
N GLU A 48 2.05 28.02 13.24
CA GLU A 48 0.65 27.70 12.90
C GLU A 48 0.40 27.57 11.39
N GLU A 49 1.22 28.22 10.56
CA GLU A 49 1.09 28.15 9.09
C GLU A 49 1.33 26.72 8.57
N TYR A 50 2.23 25.96 9.20
CA TYR A 50 2.65 24.64 8.73
C TYR A 50 2.15 23.49 9.62
N GLY A 51 1.71 23.77 10.85
CA GLY A 51 1.40 22.77 11.86
C GLY A 51 0.44 21.66 11.40
N GLU A 52 -0.68 22.00 10.76
CA GLU A 52 -1.64 21.01 10.26
C GLU A 52 -1.02 20.09 9.20
N GLN A 53 -0.32 20.67 8.21
CA GLN A 53 0.28 19.91 7.12
C GLN A 53 1.38 18.96 7.65
N VAL A 54 2.24 19.45 8.54
CA VAL A 54 3.30 18.66 9.16
C VAL A 54 2.74 17.59 10.09
N GLY A 55 1.76 17.93 10.93
CA GLY A 55 1.09 16.97 11.82
C GLY A 55 0.41 15.83 11.07
N ASN A 56 -0.18 16.11 9.91
CA ASN A 56 -0.72 15.08 9.03
C ASN A 56 0.38 14.17 8.47
N MET A 57 1.52 14.71 8.04
CA MET A 57 2.66 13.89 7.59
C MET A 57 3.18 12.98 8.72
N LEU A 58 3.32 13.52 9.93
CA LEU A 58 3.73 12.75 11.12
C LEU A 58 2.77 11.59 11.40
N SER A 59 1.47 11.85 11.32
CA SER A 59 0.43 10.84 11.52
C SER A 59 0.46 9.75 10.44
N GLU A 60 0.68 10.12 9.18
CA GLU A 60 0.68 9.19 8.06
C GLU A 60 1.91 8.25 8.09
N TYR A 61 3.12 8.79 8.21
CA TYR A 61 4.33 7.95 8.15
C TYR A 61 4.41 7.00 9.34
N THR A 62 4.02 7.45 10.54
CA THR A 62 4.01 6.60 11.74
C THR A 62 2.98 5.47 11.62
N LYS A 63 1.78 5.77 11.08
CA LYS A 63 0.77 4.76 10.77
C LYS A 63 1.29 3.75 9.75
N TYR A 64 1.95 4.22 8.70
CA TYR A 64 2.50 3.33 7.69
C TYR A 64 3.60 2.42 8.28
N ASN A 65 4.53 2.99 9.07
CA ASN A 65 5.60 2.22 9.75
C ASN A 65 5.07 1.27 10.83
N ALA A 66 3.86 1.52 11.36
CA ALA A 66 3.19 0.61 12.28
C ALA A 66 2.62 -0.65 11.59
N ARG A 67 2.46 -0.65 10.27
CA ARG A 67 2.01 -1.83 9.49
C ARG A 67 3.01 -2.97 9.65
N ARG A 68 4.30 -2.66 9.48
CA ARG A 68 5.43 -3.58 9.64
C ARG A 68 6.69 -2.77 9.93
N LYS A 69 7.45 -3.15 10.96
CA LYS A 69 8.75 -2.52 11.28
C LYS A 69 9.74 -2.72 10.14
N HIS A 70 10.60 -1.74 9.89
CA HIS A 70 11.59 -1.74 8.81
C HIS A 70 12.44 -3.02 8.78
N GLU A 71 12.93 -3.45 9.94
CA GLU A 71 13.78 -4.65 10.09
C GLU A 71 13.02 -5.96 9.86
N LEU A 72 11.68 -5.91 9.84
CA LEU A 72 10.79 -7.05 9.59
C LEU A 72 10.17 -7.03 8.20
N LEU A 73 10.53 -6.05 7.36
CA LEU A 73 10.17 -6.02 5.94
C LEU A 73 10.99 -7.07 5.19
N SER A 74 10.35 -7.65 4.18
CA SER A 74 10.95 -8.57 3.22
C SER A 74 10.22 -8.46 1.89
N PRO A 75 10.77 -9.01 0.79
CA PRO A 75 10.10 -9.03 -0.51
C PRO A 75 8.69 -9.65 -0.47
N GLU A 76 8.42 -10.55 0.48
CA GLU A 76 7.16 -11.27 0.63
C GLU A 76 6.13 -10.55 1.52
N THR A 77 6.45 -9.34 2.03
CA THR A 77 5.59 -8.64 3.00
C THR A 77 4.26 -8.20 2.42
N TYR A 78 4.26 -7.65 1.20
CA TYR A 78 3.07 -7.14 0.53
C TYR A 78 2.78 -7.93 -0.73
N SER A 79 1.51 -8.26 -0.97
CA SER A 79 1.11 -9.05 -2.11
C SER A 79 1.35 -8.31 -3.43
N LEU A 80 2.05 -8.98 -4.36
CA LEU A 80 2.18 -8.52 -5.75
C LEU A 80 0.90 -8.79 -6.57
N PHE A 81 0.09 -9.77 -6.15
CA PHE A 81 -1.00 -10.31 -6.97
C PHE A 81 -2.38 -9.83 -6.53
N ASN A 82 -2.55 -9.65 -5.21
CA ASN A 82 -3.86 -9.39 -4.62
C ASN A 82 -4.04 -7.91 -4.30
N PHE A 83 -5.19 -7.36 -4.71
CA PHE A 83 -5.66 -6.02 -4.34
C PHE A 83 -4.68 -4.87 -4.63
N ASN A 84 -3.73 -5.08 -5.56
CA ASN A 84 -2.64 -4.16 -5.86
C ASN A 84 -1.91 -3.69 -4.59
N GLU A 85 -1.79 -4.56 -3.58
CA GLU A 85 -1.34 -4.18 -2.25
C GLU A 85 0.06 -3.57 -2.28
N ALA A 86 1.03 -4.27 -2.87
CA ALA A 86 2.41 -3.78 -2.93
C ALA A 86 2.53 -2.43 -3.66
N GLU A 87 1.83 -2.26 -4.78
CA GLU A 87 1.86 -1.02 -5.56
C GLU A 87 1.19 0.14 -4.82
N ARG A 88 0.04 -0.11 -4.16
CA ARG A 88 -0.63 0.91 -3.34
C ARG A 88 0.24 1.34 -2.17
N VAL A 89 0.89 0.39 -1.48
CA VAL A 89 1.78 0.73 -0.36
C VAL A 89 2.95 1.58 -0.82
N VAL A 90 3.66 1.20 -1.89
CA VAL A 90 4.76 2.01 -2.43
C VAL A 90 4.26 3.39 -2.86
N LYS A 91 3.11 3.45 -3.54
CA LYS A 91 2.50 4.72 -3.96
C LYS A 91 2.16 5.61 -2.77
N ASP A 92 1.53 5.09 -1.72
CA ASP A 92 1.17 5.83 -0.51
C ASP A 92 2.40 6.49 0.13
N TYR A 93 3.48 5.73 0.30
CA TYR A 93 4.74 6.24 0.85
C TYR A 93 5.39 7.28 -0.08
N ASN A 94 5.47 7.00 -1.39
CA ASN A 94 6.12 7.90 -2.34
C ASN A 94 5.34 9.21 -2.53
N ASP A 95 4.01 9.17 -2.47
CA ASP A 95 3.19 10.38 -2.51
C ASP A 95 3.32 11.20 -1.22
N LEU A 96 3.51 10.54 -0.06
CA LEU A 96 3.86 11.23 1.18
C LEU A 96 5.26 11.87 1.10
N ALA A 97 6.27 11.14 0.58
CA ALA A 97 7.62 11.68 0.38
C ALA A 97 7.62 12.90 -0.56
N LYS A 98 6.93 12.84 -1.69
CA LYS A 98 6.77 13.98 -2.61
C LYS A 98 6.10 15.19 -1.94
N ARG A 99 5.08 14.96 -1.09
CA ARG A 99 4.44 16.05 -0.34
C ARG A 99 5.37 16.66 0.71
N ALA A 100 6.17 15.84 1.39
CA ALA A 100 7.13 16.29 2.38
C ALA A 100 8.26 17.10 1.72
N ASP A 101 8.82 16.61 0.62
CA ASP A 101 9.84 17.30 -0.18
C ASP A 101 9.31 18.65 -0.72
N ALA A 102 8.11 18.64 -1.31
CA ALA A 102 7.48 19.86 -1.81
C ALA A 102 7.18 20.90 -0.71
N LEU A 103 6.99 20.47 0.55
CA LEU A 103 6.89 21.38 1.69
C LEU A 103 8.26 21.88 2.13
N TYR A 104 9.26 20.99 2.22
CA TYR A 104 10.63 21.34 2.57
C TYR A 104 11.19 22.46 1.68
N GLU A 105 10.93 22.40 0.37
CA GLU A 105 11.36 23.42 -0.58
C GLU A 105 10.72 24.80 -0.34
N LYS A 106 9.55 24.84 0.30
CA LYS A 106 8.83 26.09 0.62
C LYS A 106 9.13 26.63 2.02
N LEU A 107 9.69 25.81 2.90
CA LEU A 107 9.93 26.21 4.28
C LEU A 107 11.01 27.31 4.37
N PRO A 108 10.81 28.29 5.27
CA PRO A 108 11.89 29.18 5.70
C PRO A 108 13.15 28.42 6.10
N GLN A 109 14.32 29.01 5.82
CA GLN A 109 15.61 28.36 6.03
C GLN A 109 15.81 27.92 7.49
N GLU A 110 15.29 28.68 8.45
CA GLU A 110 15.35 28.37 9.88
C GLU A 110 14.64 27.07 10.29
N TYR A 111 13.68 26.60 9.49
CA TYR A 111 12.94 25.36 9.74
C TYR A 111 13.51 24.15 9.02
N LYS A 112 14.36 24.34 8.00
CA LYS A 112 14.80 23.25 7.12
C LYS A 112 15.50 22.12 7.87
N ASP A 113 16.45 22.43 8.75
CA ASP A 113 17.15 21.38 9.53
C ASP A 113 16.23 20.60 10.47
N ALA A 114 15.25 21.28 11.07
CA ALA A 114 14.28 20.65 11.95
C ALA A 114 13.29 19.79 11.15
N PHE A 115 12.79 20.30 10.03
CA PHE A 115 11.87 19.58 9.17
C PHE A 115 12.53 18.35 8.54
N TYR A 116 13.78 18.49 8.07
CA TYR A 116 14.51 17.39 7.48
C TYR A 116 14.63 16.23 8.47
N GLN A 117 15.10 16.50 9.69
CA GLN A 117 15.35 15.44 10.67
C GLN A 117 14.06 14.82 11.27
N LEU A 118 13.01 15.63 11.44
CA LEU A 118 11.78 15.23 12.14
C LEU A 118 10.71 14.66 11.20
N VAL A 119 10.76 15.02 9.91
CA VAL A 119 9.68 14.72 8.95
C VAL A 119 10.24 14.14 7.65
N LEU A 120 11.08 14.88 6.92
CA LEU A 120 11.46 14.49 5.56
C LEU A 120 12.27 13.18 5.55
N PHE A 121 13.36 13.12 6.32
CA PHE A 121 14.22 11.95 6.41
C PHE A 121 13.45 10.67 6.78
N PRO A 122 12.67 10.61 7.89
CA PRO A 122 11.96 9.37 8.23
C PRO A 122 10.91 8.99 7.18
N VAL A 123 10.28 9.96 6.50
CA VAL A 123 9.34 9.70 5.40
C VAL A 123 10.07 9.09 4.20
N GLU A 124 11.18 9.69 3.76
CA GLU A 124 11.94 9.25 2.60
C GLU A 124 12.63 7.91 2.82
N ALA A 125 13.23 7.70 4.00
CA ALA A 125 13.85 6.44 4.37
C ALA A 125 12.81 5.31 4.39
N SER A 126 11.63 5.55 4.97
CA SER A 126 10.51 4.60 4.94
C SER A 126 10.03 4.30 3.52
N ALA A 127 9.86 5.32 2.68
CA ALA A 127 9.43 5.16 1.31
C ALA A 127 10.43 4.33 0.51
N ASN A 128 11.71 4.69 0.59
CA ASN A 128 12.81 4.01 -0.08
C ASN A 128 12.89 2.52 0.32
N LEU A 129 12.81 2.20 1.62
CA LEU A 129 12.93 0.81 2.07
C LEU A 129 11.75 -0.06 1.63
N ASN A 130 10.52 0.47 1.65
CA ASN A 130 9.35 -0.26 1.16
C ASN A 130 9.46 -0.50 -0.35
N GLU A 131 9.89 0.51 -1.11
CA GLU A 131 10.13 0.38 -2.54
C GLU A 131 11.27 -0.59 -2.85
N LEU A 132 12.36 -0.61 -2.07
CA LEU A 132 13.46 -1.56 -2.22
C LEU A 132 12.97 -3.01 -2.17
N TYR A 133 12.18 -3.35 -1.16
CA TYR A 133 11.69 -4.73 -1.00
C TYR A 133 10.61 -5.10 -2.02
N VAL A 134 9.70 -4.20 -2.38
CA VAL A 134 8.72 -4.46 -3.45
C VAL A 134 9.41 -4.61 -4.81
N THR A 135 10.43 -3.80 -5.10
CA THR A 135 11.22 -3.90 -6.33
C THR A 135 12.02 -5.21 -6.36
N THR A 136 12.55 -5.64 -5.22
CA THR A 136 13.20 -6.96 -5.08
C THR A 136 12.22 -8.09 -5.35
N ALA A 137 10.99 -8.00 -4.82
CA ALA A 137 9.95 -9.00 -5.05
C ALA A 137 9.57 -9.09 -6.53
N LYS A 138 9.38 -7.92 -7.19
CA LYS A 138 9.11 -7.84 -8.63
C LYS A 138 10.27 -8.40 -9.45
N ASN A 139 11.52 -8.07 -9.13
CA ASN A 139 12.69 -8.62 -9.82
C ASN A 139 12.68 -10.17 -9.82
N ARG A 140 12.49 -10.79 -8.65
CA ARG A 140 12.48 -12.26 -8.54
C ARG A 140 11.32 -12.88 -9.31
N TRP A 141 10.12 -12.32 -9.18
CA TRP A 141 8.95 -12.79 -9.91
C TRP A 141 9.10 -12.63 -11.44
N TYR A 142 9.64 -11.49 -11.88
CA TYR A 142 9.89 -11.23 -13.30
C TYR A 142 10.96 -12.17 -13.87
N ALA A 143 11.97 -12.54 -13.07
CA ALA A 143 12.99 -13.51 -13.48
C ALA A 143 12.39 -14.90 -13.71
N GLU A 144 11.48 -15.36 -12.85
CA GLU A 144 10.75 -16.63 -13.02
C GLU A 144 9.93 -16.68 -14.33
N GLN A 145 9.57 -15.51 -14.86
CA GLN A 145 8.80 -15.35 -16.09
C GLN A 145 9.69 -15.11 -17.32
N GLY A 146 11.00 -14.94 -17.12
CA GLY A 146 11.92 -14.53 -18.18
C GLY A 146 11.64 -13.13 -18.73
N ARG A 147 11.04 -12.23 -17.93
CA ARG A 147 10.70 -10.86 -18.38
C ARG A 147 11.93 -10.02 -18.67
N ALA A 148 11.96 -9.33 -19.80
CA ALA A 148 13.00 -8.36 -20.18
C ALA A 148 13.25 -7.29 -19.10
N LYS A 149 12.19 -6.86 -18.40
CA LYS A 149 12.21 -5.92 -17.26
C LYS A 149 13.11 -6.37 -16.09
N THR A 150 13.41 -7.67 -15.96
CA THR A 150 14.12 -8.26 -14.80
C THR A 150 15.44 -7.54 -14.49
N ASN A 151 16.28 -7.33 -15.51
CA ASN A 151 17.60 -6.74 -15.34
C ASN A 151 17.54 -5.25 -14.97
N GLU A 152 16.52 -4.53 -15.44
CA GLU A 152 16.25 -3.16 -15.01
C GLU A 152 15.83 -3.13 -13.53
N MET A 153 14.97 -4.07 -13.10
CA MET A 153 14.59 -4.16 -11.69
C MET A 153 15.78 -4.47 -10.79
N ALA A 154 16.75 -5.29 -11.21
CA ALA A 154 17.98 -5.52 -10.44
C ALA A 154 18.78 -4.22 -10.26
N LYS A 155 18.90 -3.40 -11.31
CA LYS A 155 19.52 -2.07 -11.23
C LYS A 155 18.73 -1.13 -10.31
N ALA A 156 17.41 -1.20 -10.35
CA ALA A 156 16.55 -0.40 -9.46
C ALA A 156 16.72 -0.79 -7.99
N VAL A 157 16.86 -2.08 -7.66
CA VAL A 157 17.21 -2.54 -6.30
C VAL A 157 18.56 -1.97 -5.87
N GLN A 158 19.58 -2.02 -6.73
CA GLN A 158 20.89 -1.42 -6.44
C GLN A 158 20.76 0.08 -6.17
N TYR A 159 20.03 0.82 -7.02
CA TYR A 159 19.79 2.24 -6.85
C TYR A 159 19.11 2.57 -5.52
N LEU A 160 18.05 1.83 -5.15
CA LEU A 160 17.31 2.05 -3.91
C LEU A 160 18.17 1.72 -2.68
N PHE A 161 19.03 0.70 -2.77
CA PHE A 161 19.98 0.37 -1.71
C PHE A 161 21.07 1.44 -1.54
N ASP A 162 21.58 1.98 -2.66
CA ASP A 162 22.54 3.10 -2.62
C ASP A 162 21.89 4.38 -2.09
N LYS A 163 20.64 4.66 -2.50
CA LYS A 163 19.85 5.79 -2.00
C LYS A 163 19.67 5.75 -0.49
N ASP A 164 19.43 4.58 0.10
CA ASP A 164 19.35 4.40 1.57
C ASP A 164 20.62 4.89 2.28
N SER A 165 21.78 4.50 1.73
CA SER A 165 23.09 4.92 2.25
C SER A 165 23.31 6.43 2.08
N LEU A 166 22.87 7.00 0.95
CA LEU A 166 23.00 8.44 0.69
C LEU A 166 22.12 9.28 1.62
N LEU A 167 20.89 8.85 1.91
CA LEU A 167 20.02 9.50 2.91
C LEU A 167 20.72 9.55 4.28
N THR A 168 21.37 8.44 4.67
CA THR A 168 22.14 8.38 5.92
C THR A 168 23.32 9.36 5.91
N VAL A 169 24.04 9.48 4.79
CA VAL A 169 25.15 10.44 4.63
C VAL A 169 24.65 11.87 4.74
N GLU A 170 23.55 12.23 4.09
CA GLU A 170 22.97 13.57 4.14
C GLU A 170 22.61 13.95 5.59
N TYR A 171 21.97 13.04 6.34
CA TYR A 171 21.66 13.24 7.76
C TYR A 171 22.91 13.45 8.62
N HIS A 172 24.01 12.78 8.31
CA HIS A 172 25.23 12.80 9.12
C HIS A 172 26.18 13.95 8.79
N THR A 173 26.15 14.45 7.55
CA THR A 173 27.20 15.33 7.03
C THR A 173 26.68 16.68 6.56
N ASP A 174 25.55 16.70 5.85
CA ASP A 174 25.01 17.92 5.25
C ASP A 174 24.06 18.64 6.21
N LEU A 175 23.25 17.87 6.94
CA LEU A 175 22.27 18.39 7.89
C LEU A 175 22.95 19.11 9.06
N ALA A 176 22.63 20.40 9.24
CA ALA A 176 23.07 21.22 10.36
C ALA A 176 24.58 21.11 10.67
N ASP A 177 25.42 21.19 9.62
CA ASP A 177 26.89 21.05 9.70
C ASP A 177 27.35 19.74 10.39
N GLY A 178 26.61 18.65 10.16
CA GLY A 178 26.92 17.32 10.70
C GLY A 178 26.65 17.15 12.20
N LYS A 179 25.81 18.02 12.79
CA LYS A 179 25.46 18.00 14.22
C LYS A 179 24.99 16.63 14.73
N TRP A 180 24.31 15.86 13.89
CA TRP A 180 23.70 14.57 14.25
C TRP A 180 24.42 13.36 13.66
N ASN A 181 25.72 13.51 13.34
CA ASN A 181 26.54 12.41 12.88
C ASN A 181 26.39 11.17 13.78
N HIS A 182 26.31 9.99 13.15
CA HIS A 182 26.06 8.66 13.74
C HIS A 182 24.64 8.34 14.20
N PHE A 183 23.69 9.29 14.31
CA PHE A 183 22.35 8.95 14.81
C PHE A 183 21.56 7.98 13.90
N MET A 184 21.90 7.92 12.62
CA MET A 184 21.30 7.00 11.64
C MET A 184 22.26 5.87 11.22
N SER A 185 23.26 5.51 12.04
CA SER A 185 24.21 4.44 11.70
C SER A 185 23.70 3.02 12.00
N GLN A 186 22.46 2.88 12.48
CA GLN A 186 21.87 1.58 12.77
C GLN A 186 21.65 0.80 11.48
N THR A 187 22.18 -0.42 11.43
CA THR A 187 21.90 -1.37 10.36
C THR A 187 20.45 -1.83 10.44
N HIS A 188 19.75 -1.80 9.31
CA HIS A 188 18.31 -2.05 9.22
C HIS A 188 17.90 -2.89 7.98
N ILE A 189 18.86 -3.24 7.10
CA ILE A 189 18.63 -4.06 5.90
C ILE A 189 19.41 -5.38 6.00
N GLY A 190 18.74 -6.51 5.77
CA GLY A 190 19.38 -7.84 5.74
C GLY A 190 19.29 -8.64 7.04
N TYR A 191 18.27 -8.39 7.86
CA TYR A 191 17.99 -9.20 9.05
C TYR A 191 17.61 -10.64 8.63
N THR A 192 18.23 -11.63 9.27
CA THR A 192 17.92 -13.07 9.08
C THR A 192 17.47 -13.74 10.38
N TYR A 193 17.59 -13.05 11.51
CA TYR A 193 17.13 -13.44 12.84
C TYR A 193 16.92 -12.18 13.69
N TRP A 194 16.72 -12.33 15.01
CA TRP A 194 16.35 -11.23 15.89
C TRP A 194 17.41 -10.13 16.05
N GLN A 195 18.70 -10.42 15.81
CA GLN A 195 19.79 -9.45 15.97
C GLN A 195 20.15 -8.80 14.62
N GLN A 196 20.58 -7.55 14.70
CA GLN A 196 21.03 -6.80 13.54
C GLN A 196 22.25 -7.42 12.83
N PRO A 197 22.34 -7.31 11.50
CA PRO A 197 23.55 -7.69 10.77
C PRO A 197 24.69 -6.70 11.07
N PRO A 198 25.96 -7.08 10.86
CA PRO A 198 27.10 -6.18 11.07
C PRO A 198 27.17 -5.04 10.04
N TYR A 199 26.48 -5.16 8.91
CA TYR A 199 26.36 -4.14 7.87
C TYR A 199 25.02 -4.30 7.15
N ASN A 200 24.49 -3.22 6.55
CA ASN A 200 23.34 -3.31 5.65
C ASN A 200 23.69 -4.23 4.48
N LYS A 201 22.88 -5.27 4.25
CA LYS A 201 23.08 -6.22 3.15
C LYS A 201 22.02 -5.97 2.09
N ILE A 202 22.44 -5.64 0.87
CA ILE A 202 21.54 -5.54 -0.29
C ILE A 202 20.75 -6.86 -0.46
N PRO A 203 19.43 -6.79 -0.73
CA PRO A 203 18.65 -7.99 -1.03
C PRO A 203 19.17 -8.70 -2.28
N ASP A 204 19.18 -10.04 -2.25
CA ASP A 204 19.61 -10.83 -3.41
C ASP A 204 18.60 -10.66 -4.58
N THR A 205 19.11 -10.37 -5.78
CA THR A 205 18.36 -10.16 -7.03
C THR A 205 18.78 -11.15 -8.11
N GLU A 206 17.91 -11.36 -9.08
CA GLU A 206 18.16 -12.17 -10.27
C GLU A 206 18.47 -11.29 -11.50
N THR A 207 19.31 -11.82 -12.39
CA THR A 207 19.55 -11.28 -13.73
C THR A 207 19.45 -12.41 -14.75
N ILE A 208 18.91 -12.11 -15.93
CA ILE A 208 18.67 -13.10 -16.97
C ILE A 208 19.34 -12.68 -18.29
N GLU A 209 19.72 -13.68 -19.09
CA GLU A 209 20.10 -13.48 -20.49
C GLU A 209 18.84 -13.60 -21.34
N LEU A 210 18.62 -12.63 -22.22
CA LEU A 210 17.44 -12.60 -23.09
C LEU A 210 17.75 -13.27 -24.43
N PRO A 211 16.84 -14.11 -24.95
CA PRO A 211 16.84 -14.50 -26.36
C PRO A 211 16.86 -13.26 -27.28
N GLU A 212 17.40 -13.41 -28.48
CA GLU A 212 17.49 -12.31 -29.46
C GLU A 212 16.10 -11.80 -29.85
N ASN A 213 15.23 -12.70 -30.33
CA ASN A 213 13.88 -12.34 -30.77
C ASN A 213 12.97 -12.05 -29.58
N GLY A 214 12.08 -11.06 -29.73
CA GLY A 214 10.98 -10.81 -28.82
C GLY A 214 10.07 -12.03 -28.69
N GLU A 215 9.60 -12.30 -27.47
CA GLU A 215 8.67 -13.39 -27.20
C GLU A 215 7.60 -12.90 -26.22
N MET A 216 6.34 -13.10 -26.58
CA MET A 216 5.21 -12.60 -25.81
C MET A 216 5.01 -13.42 -24.54
N GLY A 217 4.76 -12.74 -23.43
CA GLY A 217 4.19 -13.31 -22.23
C GLY A 217 3.01 -12.49 -21.74
N VAL A 218 2.04 -13.14 -21.10
CA VAL A 218 0.88 -12.47 -20.52
C VAL A 218 0.74 -12.86 -19.05
N SER A 219 0.47 -11.88 -18.19
CA SER A 219 0.06 -12.10 -16.80
C SER A 219 -1.24 -11.37 -16.51
N VAL A 220 -1.99 -11.83 -15.52
CA VAL A 220 -3.30 -11.26 -15.16
C VAL A 220 -3.33 -10.92 -13.68
N GLN A 221 -4.00 -9.82 -13.33
CA GLN A 221 -4.19 -9.43 -11.94
C GLN A 221 -4.86 -10.55 -11.13
N GLY A 222 -4.41 -10.78 -9.89
CA GLY A 222 -4.94 -11.84 -9.03
C GLY A 222 -4.30 -13.22 -9.24
N SER A 223 -3.33 -13.36 -10.15
CA SER A 223 -2.61 -14.61 -10.39
C SER A 223 -1.10 -14.43 -10.32
N SER A 224 -0.40 -15.41 -9.77
CA SER A 224 1.06 -15.53 -9.88
C SER A 224 1.50 -16.23 -11.18
N ALA A 225 0.57 -16.92 -11.85
CA ALA A 225 0.83 -17.61 -13.10
C ALA A 225 0.95 -16.64 -14.29
N TRP A 226 1.56 -17.12 -15.36
CA TRP A 226 1.71 -16.41 -16.62
C TRP A 226 1.56 -17.38 -17.79
N TRP A 227 1.32 -16.83 -18.97
CA TRP A 227 1.00 -17.57 -20.20
C TRP A 227 1.96 -17.20 -21.32
N PRO A 228 2.31 -18.16 -22.20
CA PRO A 228 1.71 -19.50 -22.35
C PRO A 228 2.22 -20.61 -21.41
N GLU A 229 3.16 -20.33 -20.49
CA GLU A 229 3.78 -21.37 -19.63
C GLU A 229 2.76 -22.15 -18.77
N SER A 230 1.77 -21.47 -18.21
CA SER A 230 0.73 -22.14 -17.43
C SER A 230 -0.25 -22.90 -18.32
N SER A 231 -0.57 -24.14 -17.95
CA SER A 231 -1.63 -24.94 -18.57
C SER A 231 -3.05 -24.57 -18.10
N THR A 232 -3.17 -23.67 -17.11
CA THR A 232 -4.47 -23.17 -16.65
C THR A 232 -5.02 -22.12 -17.60
N GLN A 233 -6.33 -21.88 -17.60
CA GLN A 233 -6.90 -20.78 -18.38
C GLN A 233 -6.64 -19.44 -17.68
N PRO A 234 -6.07 -18.41 -18.34
CA PRO A 234 -6.00 -17.08 -17.76
C PRO A 234 -7.39 -16.54 -17.47
N LYS A 235 -7.63 -16.10 -16.25
CA LYS A 235 -8.92 -15.55 -15.82
C LYS A 235 -8.71 -14.33 -14.93
N LEU A 236 -9.34 -13.21 -15.27
CA LEU A 236 -9.42 -12.03 -14.42
C LEU A 236 -10.39 -12.27 -13.24
N PRO A 237 -10.25 -11.54 -12.12
CA PRO A 237 -11.27 -11.54 -11.08
C PRO A 237 -12.64 -11.15 -11.65
N ALA A 238 -13.72 -11.58 -10.99
CA ALA A 238 -15.05 -11.29 -11.47
C ALA A 238 -15.37 -9.79 -11.34
N PHE A 239 -16.09 -9.29 -12.34
CA PHE A 239 -16.65 -7.95 -12.39
C PHE A 239 -18.12 -7.99 -11.97
N ASP A 240 -18.60 -6.94 -11.33
CA ASP A 240 -20.03 -6.75 -11.05
C ASP A 240 -20.46 -5.28 -11.16
N ASN A 241 -21.75 -5.07 -11.49
CA ASN A 241 -22.29 -3.74 -11.79
C ASN A 241 -22.41 -2.82 -10.57
N LEU A 242 -22.18 -3.34 -9.36
CA LEU A 242 -22.36 -2.63 -8.10
C LEU A 242 -21.03 -2.09 -7.58
N ASN A 243 -19.98 -2.90 -7.67
CA ASN A 243 -18.62 -2.54 -7.27
C ASN A 243 -17.83 -1.89 -8.42
N GLN A 244 -18.24 -2.10 -9.67
CA GLN A 244 -17.69 -1.48 -10.89
C GLN A 244 -16.15 -1.50 -10.94
N GLN A 245 -15.58 -2.70 -10.77
CA GLN A 245 -14.13 -2.86 -10.71
C GLN A 245 -13.48 -2.70 -12.08
N ASP A 246 -12.26 -2.16 -12.07
CA ASP A 246 -11.32 -2.23 -13.20
C ASP A 246 -10.18 -3.17 -12.81
N TYR A 247 -9.79 -4.06 -13.73
CA TYR A 247 -8.63 -4.93 -13.57
C TYR A 247 -7.63 -4.69 -14.68
N TYR A 248 -6.47 -5.33 -14.58
CA TYR A 248 -5.48 -5.30 -15.65
C TYR A 248 -4.94 -6.68 -16.00
N LEU A 249 -4.41 -6.75 -17.21
CA LEU A 249 -3.45 -7.76 -17.64
C LEU A 249 -2.17 -7.04 -18.07
N GLU A 250 -1.03 -7.72 -18.02
CA GLU A 250 0.24 -7.20 -18.52
C GLU A 250 0.72 -8.09 -19.65
N VAL A 251 0.98 -7.48 -20.80
CA VAL A 251 1.70 -8.07 -21.93
C VAL A 251 3.17 -7.73 -21.73
N PHE A 252 4.06 -8.71 -21.72
CA PHE A 252 5.47 -8.50 -21.42
C PHE A 252 6.37 -9.20 -22.43
N ASN A 253 7.55 -8.63 -22.64
CA ASN A 253 8.58 -9.19 -23.49
C ASN A 253 9.49 -10.12 -22.70
N ARG A 254 9.88 -11.22 -23.35
CA ARG A 254 10.83 -12.20 -22.85
C ARG A 254 12.13 -12.25 -23.68
N GLY A 255 12.19 -11.48 -24.76
CA GLY A 255 13.35 -11.34 -25.63
C GLY A 255 14.01 -9.96 -25.56
N ALA A 256 15.04 -9.75 -26.37
CA ALA A 256 15.78 -8.49 -26.47
C ALA A 256 15.23 -7.55 -27.55
N GLU A 257 14.73 -8.10 -28.67
CA GLU A 257 13.98 -7.33 -29.66
C GLU A 257 12.55 -7.06 -29.18
N ASN A 258 12.00 -5.92 -29.58
CA ASN A 258 10.60 -5.58 -29.37
C ASN A 258 9.68 -6.50 -30.20
N PHE A 259 8.43 -6.63 -29.77
CA PHE A 259 7.39 -7.27 -30.59
C PHE A 259 6.09 -6.46 -30.55
N SER A 260 5.28 -6.59 -31.59
CA SER A 260 3.96 -5.97 -31.65
C SER A 260 2.85 -6.94 -31.24
N TYR A 261 1.78 -6.43 -30.63
CA TYR A 261 0.57 -7.21 -30.34
C TYR A 261 -0.72 -6.46 -30.70
N THR A 262 -1.79 -7.24 -30.83
CA THR A 262 -3.19 -6.79 -30.87
C THR A 262 -3.98 -7.42 -29.73
N ALA A 263 -4.91 -6.67 -29.15
CA ALA A 263 -5.82 -7.11 -28.09
C ALA A 263 -7.27 -6.90 -28.55
N GLU A 264 -8.00 -8.00 -28.72
CA GLU A 264 -9.39 -7.99 -29.20
C GLU A 264 -10.34 -8.65 -28.19
N SER A 265 -11.48 -8.03 -27.98
CA SER A 265 -12.55 -8.60 -27.15
C SER A 265 -13.62 -9.24 -28.04
N ASN A 266 -14.07 -10.44 -27.68
CA ASN A 266 -15.18 -11.11 -28.36
C ASN A 266 -16.56 -10.56 -27.97
N SER A 267 -16.61 -9.59 -27.05
CA SER A 267 -17.83 -9.09 -26.43
C SER A 267 -17.86 -7.57 -26.43
N ALA A 268 -18.98 -6.98 -26.85
CA ALA A 268 -19.12 -5.54 -26.91
C ALA A 268 -19.01 -4.87 -25.52
N TRP A 269 -19.45 -5.55 -24.45
CA TRP A 269 -19.39 -5.03 -23.08
C TRP A 269 -17.99 -5.06 -22.44
N LEU A 270 -17.09 -5.91 -22.90
CA LEU A 270 -15.76 -6.08 -22.31
C LEU A 270 -14.75 -5.21 -23.06
N LYS A 271 -14.22 -4.19 -22.39
CA LYS A 271 -13.37 -3.16 -22.99
C LYS A 271 -11.93 -3.28 -22.50
N VAL A 272 -10.98 -2.97 -23.38
CA VAL A 272 -9.54 -2.95 -23.10
C VAL A 272 -8.95 -1.62 -23.57
N LYS A 273 -8.19 -0.94 -22.72
CA LYS A 273 -7.36 0.20 -23.13
C LYS A 273 -6.01 -0.31 -23.64
N GLY A 274 -5.57 0.18 -24.79
CA GLY A 274 -4.36 -0.31 -25.47
C GLY A 274 -4.67 -1.54 -26.32
N MET A 275 -5.46 -1.37 -27.39
CA MET A 275 -5.83 -2.48 -28.28
C MET A 275 -4.70 -2.94 -29.19
N THR A 276 -3.66 -2.11 -29.37
CA THR A 276 -2.44 -2.48 -30.10
C THR A 276 -1.27 -1.79 -29.43
N GLY A 277 -0.11 -2.43 -29.41
CA GLY A 277 1.09 -1.87 -28.83
C GLY A 277 2.35 -2.53 -29.37
N GLU A 278 3.47 -1.88 -29.10
CA GLU A 278 4.83 -2.35 -29.37
C GLU A 278 5.53 -2.45 -28.01
N VAL A 279 5.96 -3.66 -27.64
CA VAL A 279 6.41 -3.97 -26.29
C VAL A 279 7.92 -4.18 -26.30
N ASP A 280 8.63 -3.24 -25.68
CA ASP A 280 10.07 -3.37 -25.40
C ASP A 280 10.28 -4.22 -24.15
N ASP A 281 9.67 -3.83 -23.01
CA ASP A 281 9.76 -4.54 -21.74
C ASP A 281 8.42 -5.13 -21.28
N GLN A 282 7.40 -4.29 -21.07
CA GLN A 282 6.05 -4.68 -20.68
C GLN A 282 5.06 -3.52 -20.84
N GLU A 283 3.80 -3.86 -21.13
CA GLU A 283 2.67 -2.93 -21.20
C GLU A 283 1.51 -3.44 -20.34
N ARG A 284 0.92 -2.56 -19.52
CA ARG A 284 -0.25 -2.86 -18.71
C ARG A 284 -1.52 -2.40 -19.42
N LEU A 285 -2.43 -3.34 -19.67
CA LEU A 285 -3.72 -3.09 -20.32
C LEU A 285 -4.84 -3.12 -19.28
N TRP A 286 -5.54 -2.00 -19.16
CA TRP A 286 -6.70 -1.88 -18.27
C TRP A 286 -7.95 -2.44 -18.93
N VAL A 287 -8.63 -3.33 -18.21
CA VAL A 287 -9.84 -4.04 -18.61
C VAL A 287 -11.00 -3.58 -17.73
N TYR A 288 -12.09 -3.18 -18.37
CA TYR A 288 -13.28 -2.64 -17.72
C TYR A 288 -14.55 -3.07 -18.45
N VAL A 289 -15.69 -2.95 -17.76
CA VAL A 289 -16.99 -3.40 -18.26
C VAL A 289 -17.89 -2.20 -18.56
N ASP A 290 -18.46 -2.19 -19.76
CA ASP A 290 -19.54 -1.30 -20.16
C ASP A 290 -20.88 -1.92 -19.77
N TRP A 291 -21.35 -1.58 -18.56
CA TRP A 291 -22.53 -2.17 -17.93
C TRP A 291 -23.84 -1.91 -18.68
N GLU A 292 -23.92 -0.86 -19.52
CA GLU A 292 -25.10 -0.63 -20.36
C GLU A 292 -25.29 -1.72 -21.43
N GLN A 293 -24.23 -2.47 -21.73
CA GLN A 293 -24.22 -3.55 -22.73
C GLN A 293 -24.27 -4.95 -22.11
N VAL A 294 -24.33 -5.07 -20.78
CA VAL A 294 -24.41 -6.35 -20.06
C VAL A 294 -25.86 -6.59 -19.63
N PRO A 295 -26.56 -7.58 -20.19
CA PRO A 295 -27.87 -7.99 -19.69
C PRO A 295 -27.81 -8.46 -18.23
N GLU A 296 -28.96 -8.48 -17.54
CA GLU A 296 -29.05 -9.08 -16.21
C GLU A 296 -28.60 -10.56 -16.23
N GLY A 297 -27.83 -10.95 -15.22
CA GLY A 297 -27.24 -12.28 -15.10
C GLY A 297 -25.73 -12.30 -15.26
N THR A 298 -25.18 -13.50 -15.39
CA THR A 298 -23.74 -13.73 -15.49
C THR A 298 -23.32 -14.03 -16.92
N HIS A 299 -22.35 -13.26 -17.40
CA HIS A 299 -21.82 -13.34 -18.75
C HIS A 299 -20.32 -13.65 -18.71
N THR A 300 -19.85 -14.35 -19.75
CA THR A 300 -18.43 -14.62 -19.96
C THR A 300 -17.99 -13.97 -21.25
N GLY A 301 -16.80 -13.38 -21.22
CA GLY A 301 -16.16 -12.73 -22.35
C GLY A 301 -14.69 -13.13 -22.41
N THR A 302 -14.08 -12.93 -23.56
CA THR A 302 -12.69 -13.30 -23.80
C THR A 302 -11.97 -12.13 -24.47
N ILE A 303 -10.79 -11.82 -23.95
CA ILE A 303 -9.82 -10.92 -24.58
C ILE A 303 -8.72 -11.78 -25.15
N THR A 304 -8.57 -11.77 -26.46
CA THR A 304 -7.48 -12.45 -27.17
C THR A 304 -6.35 -11.46 -27.37
N ILE A 305 -5.19 -11.75 -26.78
CA ILE A 305 -3.93 -11.07 -27.07
C ILE A 305 -3.20 -11.90 -28.12
N GLU A 306 -2.86 -11.29 -29.26
CA GLU A 306 -2.17 -11.94 -30.37
C GLU A 306 -0.90 -11.17 -30.71
N SER A 307 0.25 -11.85 -30.75
CA SER A 307 1.52 -11.27 -31.22
C SER A 307 1.59 -11.26 -32.74
N GLU A 308 2.49 -10.47 -33.31
CA GLU A 308 2.72 -10.41 -34.76
C GLU A 308 3.17 -11.75 -35.38
N ASP A 309 3.77 -12.64 -34.58
CA ASP A 309 4.14 -14.00 -34.98
C ASP A 309 2.98 -15.01 -34.90
N GLY A 310 1.78 -14.56 -34.50
CA GLY A 310 0.55 -15.35 -34.44
C GLY A 310 0.36 -16.17 -33.16
N GLU A 311 1.20 -15.96 -32.14
CA GLU A 311 0.98 -16.53 -30.81
C GLU A 311 -0.24 -15.87 -30.14
N LYS A 312 -1.08 -16.65 -29.45
CA LYS A 312 -2.32 -16.17 -28.86
C LYS A 312 -2.47 -16.55 -27.39
N VAL A 313 -2.95 -15.62 -26.58
CA VAL A 313 -3.41 -15.86 -25.21
C VAL A 313 -4.83 -15.35 -25.03
N ASP A 314 -5.74 -16.26 -24.71
CA ASP A 314 -7.16 -15.96 -24.48
C ASP A 314 -7.43 -15.73 -22.98
N VAL A 315 -7.58 -14.48 -22.56
CA VAL A 315 -7.89 -14.12 -21.17
C VAL A 315 -9.40 -14.10 -20.94
N GLN A 316 -9.88 -14.95 -20.03
CA GLN A 316 -11.29 -15.03 -19.66
C GLN A 316 -11.67 -13.94 -18.66
N ALA A 317 -12.84 -13.34 -18.85
CA ALA A 317 -13.48 -12.43 -17.91
C ALA A 317 -14.92 -12.87 -17.65
N GLN A 318 -15.39 -12.63 -16.42
CA GLN A 318 -16.76 -12.90 -16.01
C GLN A 318 -17.36 -11.62 -15.45
N ALA A 319 -18.52 -11.23 -15.96
CA ALA A 319 -19.27 -10.07 -15.49
C ALA A 319 -20.66 -10.49 -15.02
N THR A 320 -21.06 -10.07 -13.82
CA THR A 320 -22.39 -10.31 -13.28
C THR A 320 -23.14 -9.00 -13.13
N HIS A 321 -24.28 -8.88 -13.80
CA HIS A 321 -25.20 -7.76 -13.64
C HIS A 321 -26.33 -8.18 -12.69
N HIS A 322 -26.33 -7.64 -11.47
CA HIS A 322 -27.28 -7.96 -10.40
C HIS A 322 -28.66 -7.31 -10.54
N GLY A 323 -28.88 -6.57 -11.63
CA GLY A 323 -30.12 -5.83 -11.89
C GLY A 323 -30.06 -4.40 -11.33
N ASP A 324 -31.22 -3.81 -11.09
CA ASP A 324 -31.34 -2.46 -10.55
C ASP A 324 -30.82 -2.39 -9.10
N PRO A 325 -29.85 -1.52 -8.79
CA PRO A 325 -29.28 -1.36 -7.44
C PRO A 325 -30.29 -0.84 -6.40
N GLN A 326 -31.51 -0.41 -6.79
CA GLN A 326 -32.51 0.14 -5.87
C GLN A 326 -32.85 -0.74 -4.65
N ASN A 327 -32.67 -2.06 -4.74
CA ASN A 327 -32.96 -2.98 -3.63
C ASN A 327 -31.69 -3.45 -2.89
N ILE A 328 -30.54 -2.83 -3.16
CA ILE A 328 -29.26 -3.21 -2.56
C ILE A 328 -28.90 -2.18 -1.49
N SER A 329 -28.60 -2.67 -0.29
CA SER A 329 -28.24 -1.87 0.87
C SER A 329 -27.10 -2.52 1.63
N GLY A 330 -26.33 -1.70 2.34
CA GLY A 330 -25.18 -2.18 3.11
C GLY A 330 -23.92 -2.36 2.27
N PHE A 331 -22.94 -3.05 2.86
CA PHE A 331 -21.71 -3.42 2.17
C PHE A 331 -21.95 -4.62 1.27
N VAL A 332 -21.61 -4.46 0.00
CA VAL A 332 -21.88 -5.45 -1.04
C VAL A 332 -20.70 -6.41 -1.17
N GLU A 333 -20.99 -7.70 -1.25
CA GLU A 333 -20.00 -8.75 -1.53
C GLU A 333 -19.34 -8.52 -2.89
N ALA A 334 -18.00 -8.65 -2.93
CA ALA A 334 -17.22 -8.66 -4.15
C ALA A 334 -16.23 -9.83 -4.10
N ASN A 335 -16.23 -10.68 -5.14
CA ASN A 335 -15.30 -11.79 -5.26
C ASN A 335 -15.19 -12.70 -4.01
N GLY A 336 -16.32 -12.97 -3.35
CA GLY A 336 -16.39 -13.92 -2.22
C GLY A 336 -16.07 -13.31 -0.85
N PHE A 337 -15.93 -11.99 -0.73
CA PHE A 337 -15.69 -11.32 0.54
C PHE A 337 -16.37 -9.97 0.64
N VAL A 338 -16.51 -9.48 1.87
CA VAL A 338 -16.87 -8.11 2.21
C VAL A 338 -15.78 -7.58 3.16
N SER A 339 -15.22 -6.40 2.88
CA SER A 339 -14.21 -5.75 3.72
C SER A 339 -14.74 -4.39 4.20
N ILE A 340 -14.72 -4.18 5.51
CA ILE A 340 -15.38 -3.03 6.16
C ILE A 340 -14.43 -2.42 7.19
N GLU A 341 -14.18 -1.12 7.08
CA GLU A 341 -13.55 -0.36 8.15
C GLU A 341 -14.50 -0.29 9.36
N PRO A 342 -14.03 -0.55 10.59
CA PRO A 342 -14.92 -0.75 11.74
C PRO A 342 -15.71 0.51 12.13
N ALA A 343 -15.26 1.70 11.76
CA ALA A 343 -16.02 2.94 11.97
C ALA A 343 -17.22 3.09 11.02
N ASN A 344 -17.28 2.33 9.92
CA ASN A 344 -18.37 2.42 8.95
C ASN A 344 -19.57 1.53 9.33
N TYR A 345 -19.98 1.54 10.60
CA TYR A 345 -21.17 0.83 11.05
C TYR A 345 -22.44 1.54 10.57
N HIS A 346 -23.52 0.77 10.40
CA HIS A 346 -24.83 1.32 10.03
C HIS A 346 -25.62 1.78 11.24
N ARG A 347 -25.49 1.03 12.35
CA ARG A 347 -26.13 1.34 13.62
C ARG A 347 -25.19 1.05 14.77
N THR A 348 -25.33 1.84 15.83
CA THR A 348 -24.69 1.60 17.12
C THR A 348 -25.78 1.42 18.16
N VAL A 349 -25.59 0.44 19.03
CA VAL A 349 -26.46 0.21 20.19
C VAL A 349 -25.59 0.38 21.42
N GLY A 350 -25.90 1.40 22.22
CA GLY A 350 -25.22 1.64 23.49
C GLY A 350 -25.74 0.71 24.60
N ALA A 351 -25.01 0.68 25.70
CA ALA A 351 -25.44 0.13 26.97
C ALA A 351 -25.45 1.24 28.04
N GLU A 352 -26.16 1.02 29.14
CA GLU A 352 -26.35 2.01 30.22
C GLU A 352 -25.04 2.65 30.73
N ASN A 353 -23.90 1.95 30.64
CA ASN A 353 -22.59 2.44 31.10
C ASN A 353 -21.43 2.05 30.18
N ALA A 354 -21.70 1.76 28.90
CA ALA A 354 -20.67 1.45 27.93
C ALA A 354 -21.15 1.71 26.50
N GLU A 355 -20.29 2.26 25.66
CA GLU A 355 -20.55 2.47 24.24
C GLU A 355 -19.31 2.18 23.41
N TRP A 356 -19.49 2.02 22.10
CA TRP A 356 -18.38 1.97 21.16
C TRP A 356 -18.04 3.37 20.69
N VAL A 357 -16.77 3.76 20.80
CA VAL A 357 -16.25 5.02 20.28
C VAL A 357 -15.17 4.76 19.24
N GLU A 358 -15.11 5.61 18.24
CA GLU A 358 -14.05 5.60 17.25
C GLU A 358 -12.77 6.20 17.84
N VAL A 359 -11.63 5.58 17.55
CA VAL A 359 -10.30 6.15 17.76
C VAL A 359 -9.69 6.41 16.38
N PRO A 360 -9.69 7.67 15.92
CA PRO A 360 -9.17 8.02 14.60
C PRO A 360 -7.73 7.56 14.41
N ARG A 361 -7.41 7.06 13.22
CA ARG A 361 -6.05 6.66 12.80
C ARG A 361 -5.40 5.53 13.60
N LEU A 362 -6.10 4.94 14.58
CA LEU A 362 -5.62 3.77 15.31
C LEU A 362 -5.68 2.52 14.41
N GLY A 363 -4.57 1.80 14.34
CA GLY A 363 -4.45 0.55 13.57
C GLY A 363 -3.59 0.72 12.31
N ARG A 364 -3.87 -0.08 11.28
CA ARG A 364 -3.06 -0.14 10.04
C ARG A 364 -3.66 0.64 8.87
N THR A 365 -4.95 0.96 8.93
CA THR A 365 -5.74 1.56 7.83
C THR A 365 -6.53 2.80 8.30
N GLY A 366 -7.87 2.80 8.28
CA GLY A 366 -8.72 3.94 8.62
C GLY A 366 -8.65 4.32 10.10
N SER A 367 -9.39 3.59 10.93
CA SER A 367 -9.53 3.82 12.36
C SER A 367 -9.87 2.51 13.09
N SER A 368 -10.01 2.58 14.41
CA SER A 368 -10.45 1.45 15.24
C SER A 368 -11.60 1.85 16.13
N MET A 369 -12.41 0.88 16.53
CA MET A 369 -13.48 1.06 17.52
C MET A 369 -13.05 0.46 18.85
N THR A 370 -13.33 1.14 19.96
CA THR A 370 -13.03 0.65 21.32
C THR A 370 -14.23 0.86 22.25
N PRO A 371 -14.48 -0.03 23.22
CA PRO A 371 -15.47 0.22 24.25
C PRO A 371 -15.02 1.36 25.18
N HIS A 372 -15.94 2.25 25.54
CA HIS A 372 -15.71 3.35 26.47
C HIS A 372 -16.82 3.42 27.54
N PRO A 373 -16.49 3.68 28.83
CA PRO A 373 -15.14 3.76 29.37
C PRO A 373 -14.45 2.40 29.39
N VAL A 374 -13.12 2.39 29.27
CA VAL A 374 -12.31 1.14 29.28
C VAL A 374 -12.37 0.38 30.62
N THR A 375 -12.94 0.99 31.65
CA THR A 375 -13.16 0.42 32.99
C THR A 375 -14.57 -0.15 33.18
N ALA A 376 -15.44 -0.10 32.16
CA ALA A 376 -16.78 -0.65 32.23
C ALA A 376 -16.75 -2.15 32.57
N SER A 377 -17.69 -2.61 33.40
CA SER A 377 -17.81 -4.03 33.73
C SER A 377 -18.09 -4.87 32.48
N PRO A 378 -17.53 -6.10 32.39
CA PRO A 378 -17.81 -7.01 31.28
C PRO A 378 -19.31 -7.24 31.06
N LYS A 379 -19.71 -7.37 29.79
CA LYS A 379 -21.07 -7.66 29.36
C LYS A 379 -21.10 -8.94 28.56
N ASP A 380 -22.16 -9.73 28.71
CA ASP A 380 -22.38 -10.90 27.87
C ASP A 380 -22.74 -10.46 26.44
N PRO A 381 -22.04 -10.97 25.40
CA PRO A 381 -22.39 -10.70 24.01
C PRO A 381 -23.85 -11.07 23.69
N GLY A 382 -24.56 -10.19 23.00
CA GLY A 382 -25.95 -10.42 22.57
C GLY A 382 -27.02 -10.15 23.63
N SER A 383 -26.67 -9.78 24.86
CA SER A 383 -27.65 -9.30 25.84
C SER A 383 -28.22 -7.93 25.45
N GLU A 384 -29.45 -7.62 25.88
CA GLU A 384 -30.11 -6.33 25.56
C GLU A 384 -29.27 -5.12 25.99
N ASN A 385 -28.49 -5.25 27.06
CA ASN A 385 -27.63 -4.21 27.63
C ASN A 385 -26.14 -4.36 27.26
N SER A 386 -25.83 -4.93 26.09
CA SER A 386 -24.46 -5.07 25.57
C SER A 386 -24.23 -4.09 24.41
N PRO A 387 -23.17 -3.25 24.47
CA PRO A 387 -22.90 -2.32 23.39
C PRO A 387 -22.45 -3.06 22.14
N ARG A 388 -23.00 -2.70 20.98
CA ARG A 388 -22.67 -3.36 19.70
C ARG A 388 -22.73 -2.40 18.53
N LEU A 389 -21.95 -2.75 17.51
CA LEU A 389 -21.98 -2.13 16.19
C LEU A 389 -22.69 -3.10 15.24
N GLU A 390 -23.60 -2.59 14.43
CA GLU A 390 -24.35 -3.37 13.46
C GLU A 390 -24.00 -2.91 12.04
N TYR A 391 -23.75 -3.87 11.17
CA TYR A 391 -23.36 -3.65 9.77
C TYR A 391 -24.37 -4.36 8.88
N ASP A 392 -24.92 -3.63 7.92
CA ASP A 392 -25.75 -4.23 6.88
C ASP A 392 -24.83 -4.78 5.79
N LEU A 393 -25.10 -6.02 5.38
CA LEU A 393 -24.36 -6.72 4.34
C LEU A 393 -25.33 -7.16 3.25
N HIS A 394 -24.87 -7.11 2.01
CA HIS A 394 -25.55 -7.70 0.87
C HIS A 394 -24.66 -8.82 0.30
N LEU A 395 -25.07 -10.07 0.50
CA LEU A 395 -24.33 -11.26 0.11
C LEU A 395 -25.03 -11.96 -1.06
N PHE A 396 -24.24 -12.42 -2.02
CA PHE A 396 -24.67 -13.19 -3.18
C PHE A 396 -24.40 -14.68 -3.03
N THR A 397 -23.38 -15.04 -2.24
CA THR A 397 -22.98 -16.42 -1.99
C THR A 397 -23.67 -16.94 -0.71
N GLU A 398 -24.35 -18.09 -0.80
CA GLU A 398 -24.92 -18.82 0.36
C GLU A 398 -23.89 -19.63 1.14
#